data_AF-A0A1H5PSL7-F1
#
_entry.id   AF-A0A1H5PSL7-F1
#
_cell.length_a   1.000
_cell.length_b   1.000
_cell.length_c   1.000
_cell.angle_alpha   90.00
_cell.angle_beta   90.00
_cell.angle_gamma   90.00
#
_symmetry.space_group_name_H-M   'P 1'
#
loop_
_entity.id
_entity.type
_entity.pdbx_description
1 polymer ?
#
loop_
_entity_poly.entity_id
_entity_poly.type
_entity_poly.pdbx_seq_one_letter_code
_entity_poly.pdbx_strand_id
1 'polypeptide(L)'
;MKLLEDVPSAVAHRPPPRRTRLTLGVAAVFLLVAAVVGVLLVASGGSDDTAADRDPRPSGTLADWAAGVTDACTTVAAEQPIMAQGPEVRLDVANLAVVSAGTSALVAAVHDVPLPAEEAEQAQAGATVTTGDQAAQAWTALTDTSAEVTQDQVTQAAELTAGFVAGMTQLGANCAPIG
;
A
#
# COMPACT_ATOMS: atom_id res chain seq x y z
N MET A 1 3.57 13.45 -81.44
CA MET A 1 4.77 14.17 -80.95
C MET A 1 5.06 13.57 -79.57
N LYS A 2 6.11 12.76 -79.30
CA LYS A 2 7.58 13.05 -79.31
C LYS A 2 7.88 14.30 -78.46
N LEU A 3 8.73 14.37 -77.43
CA LEU A 3 9.78 13.54 -76.79
C LEU A 3 9.67 13.79 -75.25
N LEU A 4 9.85 12.83 -74.33
CA LEU A 4 11.10 12.27 -73.79
C LEU A 4 12.11 13.30 -73.25
N GLU A 5 12.49 13.09 -71.98
CA GLU A 5 13.73 13.51 -71.31
C GLU A 5 13.77 15.01 -70.92
N ASP A 6 13.83 15.37 -69.63
CA ASP A 6 15.03 15.21 -68.82
C ASP A 6 14.73 15.12 -67.32
N VAL A 7 15.28 14.09 -66.68
CA VAL A 7 15.66 14.08 -65.27
C VAL A 7 17.18 14.17 -65.24
N PRO A 8 17.77 15.12 -64.50
CA PRO A 8 18.77 14.72 -63.51
C PRO A 8 18.50 15.42 -62.17
N SER A 9 18.37 14.67 -61.08
CA SER A 9 19.50 14.14 -60.29
C SER A 9 20.33 15.24 -59.64
N ALA A 10 19.98 15.59 -58.41
CA ALA A 10 20.93 15.98 -57.37
C ALA A 10 20.26 15.88 -55.99
N VAL A 11 20.18 14.64 -55.51
CA VAL A 11 20.09 14.35 -54.08
C VAL A 11 21.33 14.93 -53.41
N ALA A 12 21.17 16.00 -52.65
CA ALA A 12 22.18 16.43 -51.68
C ALA A 12 21.88 15.78 -50.33
N HIS A 13 22.38 14.56 -50.16
CA HIS A 13 22.57 13.95 -48.85
C HIS A 13 23.47 14.84 -48.00
N ARG A 14 22.94 15.37 -46.90
CA ARG A 14 23.78 15.93 -45.83
C ARG A 14 24.31 14.75 -44.99
N PRO A 15 25.63 14.60 -44.80
CA PRO A 15 26.21 13.48 -44.07
C PRO A 15 25.86 13.55 -42.57
N PRO A 16 25.77 12.39 -41.88
CA PRO A 16 25.47 12.35 -40.46
C PRO A 16 26.70 12.76 -39.63
N PRO A 17 26.55 13.58 -38.57
CA PRO A 17 27.55 13.59 -37.51
C PRO A 17 27.45 12.28 -36.74
N ARG A 18 28.29 11.32 -37.12
CA ARG A 18 28.69 10.18 -36.29
C ARG A 18 29.29 10.70 -34.99
N ARG A 19 28.66 10.42 -33.85
CA ARG A 19 29.32 10.23 -32.54
C ARG A 19 28.38 9.63 -31.48
N THR A 20 27.55 8.68 -31.87
CA THR A 20 26.99 7.68 -30.95
C THR A 20 28.05 6.60 -30.76
N ARG A 21 28.77 6.62 -29.64
CA ARG A 21 29.55 5.51 -29.02
C ARG A 21 30.57 6.10 -28.02
N LEU A 22 30.11 6.80 -26.99
CA LEU A 22 30.98 7.13 -25.85
C LEU A 22 30.23 7.39 -24.53
N THR A 23 28.99 6.90 -24.41
CA THR A 23 28.23 6.98 -23.15
C THR A 23 27.79 5.61 -22.62
N LEU A 24 28.15 4.51 -23.30
CA LEU A 24 27.78 3.14 -22.87
C LEU A 24 28.89 2.43 -22.07
N GLY A 25 30.08 3.03 -21.96
CA GLY A 25 31.18 2.46 -21.16
C GLY A 25 31.18 2.88 -19.68
N VAL A 26 30.60 4.04 -19.36
CA VAL A 26 30.67 4.61 -17.99
C VAL A 26 29.60 4.01 -17.07
N ALA A 27 28.42 3.67 -17.60
CA ALA A 27 27.35 3.04 -16.80
C ALA A 27 27.69 1.61 -16.35
N ALA A 28 28.41 0.84 -17.17
CA ALA A 28 28.78 -0.54 -16.84
C ALA A 28 29.83 -0.62 -15.72
N VAL A 29 30.74 0.36 -15.62
CA VAL A 29 31.74 0.41 -14.54
C VAL A 29 31.12 0.86 -13.22
N PHE A 30 30.15 1.78 -13.24
CA PHE A 30 29.42 2.20 -12.03
C PHE A 30 28.62 1.06 -11.39
N LEU A 31 27.97 0.22 -12.20
CA LEU A 31 27.23 -0.94 -11.69
C LEU A 31 28.14 -2.02 -11.08
N LEU A 32 29.35 -2.20 -11.63
CA LEU A 32 30.33 -3.15 -11.08
C LEU A 32 30.94 -2.67 -9.75
N VAL A 33 31.17 -1.36 -9.57
CA VAL A 33 31.63 -0.82 -8.29
C VAL A 33 30.54 -0.89 -7.21
N ALA A 34 29.27 -0.64 -7.56
CA ALA A 34 28.14 -0.79 -6.64
C ALA A 34 27.95 -2.24 -6.15
N ALA A 35 28.15 -3.23 -7.03
CA ALA A 35 28.05 -4.64 -6.65
C ALA A 35 29.18 -5.09 -5.70
N VAL A 36 30.41 -4.59 -5.90
CA VAL A 36 31.55 -4.94 -5.03
C VAL A 36 31.48 -4.21 -3.68
N VAL A 37 31.00 -2.97 -3.63
CA VAL A 37 30.72 -2.25 -2.37
C VAL A 37 29.56 -2.90 -1.60
N GLY A 38 28.52 -3.36 -2.29
CA GLY A 38 27.40 -4.06 -1.67
C GLY A 38 27.79 -5.38 -0.98
N VAL A 39 28.71 -6.16 -1.56
CA VAL A 39 29.15 -7.44 -0.98
C VAL A 39 30.09 -7.24 0.23
N LEU A 40 30.89 -6.18 0.25
CA LEU A 40 31.76 -5.87 1.40
C LEU A 40 30.98 -5.23 2.58
N LEU A 41 29.89 -4.50 2.31
CA LEU A 41 29.01 -3.95 3.36
C LEU A 41 28.15 -5.02 4.06
N VAL A 42 27.75 -6.09 3.36
CA VAL A 42 26.96 -7.19 3.97
C VAL A 42 27.80 -8.05 4.95
N ALA A 43 29.12 -8.03 4.83
CA ALA A 43 29.99 -8.86 5.67
C ALA A 43 30.68 -8.09 6.83
N SER A 44 30.50 -6.77 6.95
CA SER A 44 31.15 -5.99 8.01
C SER A 44 30.33 -4.77 8.46
N GLY A 45 29.65 -4.90 9.60
CA GLY A 45 28.92 -3.83 10.28
C GLY A 45 27.41 -4.08 10.25
N GLY A 46 26.73 -4.48 11.33
CA GLY A 46 26.99 -4.07 12.71
C GLY A 46 26.60 -2.61 12.90
N SER A 47 25.34 -2.26 12.68
CA SER A 47 24.62 -1.14 13.33
C SER A 47 23.14 -1.21 12.95
N ASP A 48 22.31 -1.35 13.99
CA ASP A 48 20.88 -1.05 14.03
C ASP A 48 20.55 0.34 13.44
N ASP A 49 19.26 0.56 13.16
CA ASP A 49 18.61 1.77 12.64
C ASP A 49 18.61 1.98 11.12
N THR A 50 17.53 1.57 10.44
CA THR A 50 16.78 2.32 9.37
C THR A 50 15.80 1.45 8.56
N ALA A 51 15.05 0.56 9.20
CA ALA A 51 13.89 -0.11 8.56
C ALA A 51 12.63 -0.19 9.44
N ALA A 52 12.64 0.42 10.63
CA ALA A 52 11.54 0.38 11.60
C ALA A 52 10.78 1.73 11.72
N ASP A 53 11.03 2.69 10.83
CA ASP A 53 10.63 4.11 11.00
C ASP A 53 9.40 4.49 10.13
N ARG A 54 8.40 3.61 10.04
CA ARG A 54 7.11 3.95 9.41
C ARG A 54 5.98 4.19 10.40
N ASP A 55 6.01 3.50 11.54
CA ASP A 55 4.95 3.67 12.53
C ASP A 55 5.24 4.89 13.40
N PRO A 56 4.24 5.74 13.67
CA PRO A 56 4.39 6.85 14.58
C PRO A 56 4.83 6.36 15.97
N ARG A 57 5.75 7.08 16.60
CA ARG A 57 6.17 6.77 17.97
C ARG A 57 4.96 6.82 18.91
N PRO A 58 4.83 5.87 19.86
CA PRO A 58 3.77 5.91 20.84
C PRO A 58 3.77 7.24 21.62
N SER A 59 2.59 7.84 21.75
CA SER A 59 2.40 9.13 22.40
C SER A 59 0.95 9.31 22.82
N GLY A 60 0.70 10.21 23.78
CA GLY A 60 -0.65 10.50 24.25
C GLY A 60 -1.29 9.35 25.04
N THR A 61 -2.60 9.49 25.23
CA THR A 61 -3.47 8.56 25.96
C THR A 61 -4.29 7.70 25.01
N LEU A 62 -4.94 6.65 25.52
CA LEU A 62 -5.95 5.88 24.78
C LEU A 62 -7.06 6.77 24.19
N ALA A 63 -7.44 7.83 24.88
CA ALA A 63 -8.45 8.78 24.39
C ALA A 63 -7.95 9.58 23.17
N ASP A 64 -6.68 9.95 23.14
CA ASP A 64 -6.08 10.64 22.00
C ASP A 64 -6.00 9.71 20.77
N TRP A 65 -5.61 8.46 20.99
CA TRP A 65 -5.63 7.42 19.95
C TRP A 65 -7.05 7.20 19.41
N ALA A 66 -8.04 7.03 20.29
CA ALA A 66 -9.44 6.85 19.90
C ALA A 66 -10.00 8.04 19.10
N ALA A 67 -9.60 9.26 19.43
CA ALA A 67 -9.95 10.45 18.67
C ALA A 67 -9.32 10.42 17.26
N GLY A 68 -8.03 10.10 17.14
CA GLY A 68 -7.37 9.94 15.85
C GLY A 68 -8.00 8.84 14.98
N VAL A 69 -8.36 7.71 15.59
CA VAL A 69 -9.05 6.61 14.91
C VAL A 69 -10.47 7.00 14.46
N THR A 70 -11.15 7.86 15.22
CA THR A 70 -12.46 8.41 14.81
C THR A 70 -12.34 9.22 13.52
N ASP A 71 -11.30 10.05 13.42
CA ASP A 71 -11.02 10.83 12.22
C ASP A 71 -10.65 9.93 11.04
N ALA A 72 -9.86 8.87 11.28
CA ALA A 72 -9.53 7.85 10.29
C ALA A 72 -10.79 7.14 9.77
N CYS A 73 -11.66 6.65 10.67
CA CYS A 73 -12.92 6.02 10.31
C CYS A 73 -13.82 6.94 9.47
N THR A 74 -13.91 8.22 9.85
CA THR A 74 -14.72 9.20 9.10
C THR A 74 -14.14 9.48 7.73
N THR A 75 -12.82 9.64 7.63
CA THR A 75 -12.11 9.90 6.37
C THR A 75 -12.25 8.72 5.41
N VAL A 76 -12.01 7.51 5.89
CA VAL A 76 -12.11 6.30 5.07
C VAL A 76 -13.54 6.07 4.61
N ALA A 77 -14.55 6.30 5.44
CA ALA A 77 -15.94 6.21 5.01
C ALA A 77 -16.26 7.20 3.86
N ALA A 78 -15.67 8.40 3.88
CA ALA A 78 -15.85 9.39 2.83
C ALA A 78 -15.10 9.04 1.54
N GLU A 79 -13.89 8.47 1.64
CA GLU A 79 -13.05 8.15 0.49
C GLU A 79 -13.33 6.76 -0.12
N GLN A 80 -13.87 5.84 0.68
CA GLN A 80 -14.17 4.46 0.31
C GLN A 80 -15.67 4.20 0.53
N PRO A 81 -16.55 4.55 -0.42
CA PRO A 81 -18.00 4.47 -0.24
C PRO A 81 -18.54 3.08 0.12
N ILE A 82 -17.81 2.01 -0.21
CA ILE A 82 -18.17 0.64 0.18
C ILE A 82 -18.04 0.41 1.70
N MET A 83 -17.13 1.14 2.35
CA MET A 83 -16.96 1.10 3.81
C MET A 83 -18.08 1.84 4.52
N ALA A 84 -18.63 2.88 3.89
CA ALA A 84 -19.81 3.60 4.39
C ALA A 84 -21.14 2.88 4.18
N GLN A 85 -21.12 1.80 3.40
CA GLN A 85 -22.27 0.92 3.24
C GLN A 85 -22.28 -0.10 4.39
N GLY A 86 -23.49 -0.50 4.79
CA GLY A 86 -23.70 -1.48 5.84
C GLY A 86 -22.90 -2.77 5.60
N PRO A 87 -22.56 -3.52 6.67
CA PRO A 87 -21.68 -4.68 6.61
C PRO A 87 -22.18 -5.77 5.65
N GLU A 88 -23.48 -5.82 5.34
CA GLU A 88 -24.11 -6.76 4.42
C GLU A 88 -23.57 -6.62 3.00
N VAL A 89 -23.20 -5.42 2.58
CA VAL A 89 -22.66 -5.17 1.23
C VAL A 89 -21.27 -5.79 1.06
N ARG A 90 -20.54 -5.97 2.17
CA ARG A 90 -19.21 -6.60 2.18
C ARG A 90 -19.27 -8.12 2.00
N LEU A 91 -20.45 -8.71 2.15
CA LEU A 91 -20.67 -10.15 1.94
C LEU A 91 -20.88 -10.52 0.47
N ASP A 92 -21.00 -9.53 -0.42
CA ASP A 92 -21.14 -9.76 -1.85
C ASP A 92 -19.76 -9.95 -2.51
N VAL A 93 -19.55 -11.12 -3.10
CA VAL A 93 -18.32 -11.47 -3.84
C VAL A 93 -18.04 -10.49 -4.99
N ALA A 94 -19.06 -9.85 -5.57
CA ALA A 94 -18.87 -8.82 -6.60
C ALA A 94 -18.12 -7.58 -6.07
N ASN A 95 -18.17 -7.33 -4.76
CA ASN A 95 -17.54 -6.19 -4.12
C ASN A 95 -16.15 -6.50 -3.55
N LEU A 96 -15.64 -7.72 -3.72
CA LEU A 96 -14.42 -8.20 -3.06
C LEU A 96 -13.22 -7.25 -3.23
N ALA A 97 -12.95 -6.79 -4.45
CA ALA A 97 -11.83 -5.88 -4.72
C ALA A 97 -11.98 -4.52 -4.03
N VAL A 98 -13.18 -3.94 -4.03
CA VAL A 98 -13.43 -2.64 -3.39
C VAL A 98 -13.45 -2.75 -1.87
N VAL A 99 -13.98 -3.84 -1.31
CA VAL A 99 -13.95 -4.11 0.14
C VAL A 99 -12.52 -4.35 0.62
N SER A 100 -11.71 -5.08 -0.14
CA SER A 100 -10.30 -5.29 0.14
C SER A 100 -9.54 -3.96 0.18
N ALA A 101 -9.75 -3.10 -0.82
CA ALA A 101 -9.16 -1.77 -0.87
C ALA A 101 -9.61 -0.89 0.31
N GLY A 102 -10.91 -0.88 0.61
CA GLY A 102 -11.47 -0.12 1.73
C GLY A 102 -10.96 -0.58 3.09
N THR A 103 -10.86 -1.88 3.31
CA THR A 103 -10.33 -2.45 4.56
C THR A 103 -8.84 -2.15 4.71
N SER A 104 -8.06 -2.27 3.63
CA SER A 104 -6.64 -1.93 3.62
C SER A 104 -6.40 -0.45 3.90
N ALA A 105 -7.24 0.43 3.33
CA ALA A 105 -7.20 1.87 3.59
C ALA A 105 -7.53 2.19 5.05
N LEU A 106 -8.53 1.51 5.64
CA LEU A 106 -8.85 1.66 7.06
C LEU A 106 -7.69 1.25 7.96
N VAL A 107 -7.11 0.08 7.70
CA VAL A 107 -5.97 -0.44 8.48
C VAL A 107 -4.79 0.50 8.40
N ALA A 108 -4.42 0.96 7.19
CA ALA A 108 -3.35 1.93 7.00
C ALA A 108 -3.61 3.24 7.77
N ALA A 109 -4.82 3.79 7.66
CA ALA A 109 -5.18 5.03 8.35
C ALA A 109 -5.15 4.89 9.89
N VAL A 110 -5.44 3.71 10.42
CA VAL A 110 -5.35 3.43 11.87
C VAL A 110 -3.88 3.26 12.31
N HIS A 111 -3.02 2.66 11.49
CA HIS A 111 -1.58 2.59 11.74
C HIS A 111 -0.92 3.97 11.77
N ASP A 112 -1.44 4.92 10.99
CA ASP A 112 -0.97 6.31 11.00
C ASP A 112 -1.31 7.07 12.31
N VAL A 113 -2.16 6.50 13.17
CA VAL A 113 -2.49 7.08 14.49
C VAL A 113 -1.47 6.60 15.53
N PRO A 114 -0.77 7.51 16.23
CA PRO A 114 0.17 7.14 17.29
C PRO A 114 -0.52 6.31 18.39
N LEU A 115 0.04 5.13 18.69
CA LEU A 115 -0.43 4.31 19.82
C LEU A 115 -0.24 5.06 21.16
N PRO A 116 -1.05 4.73 22.19
CA PRO A 116 -0.87 5.30 23.53
C PRO A 116 0.52 5.03 24.11
N ALA A 117 1.02 5.96 24.94
CA ALA A 117 2.35 5.84 25.54
C ALA A 117 2.40 4.88 26.75
N GLU A 118 1.27 4.64 27.41
CA GLU A 118 1.18 3.74 28.56
C GLU A 118 1.11 2.28 28.08
N GLU A 119 1.91 1.38 28.65
CA GLU A 119 2.11 0.03 28.13
C GLU A 119 0.82 -0.82 28.09
N ALA A 120 -0.05 -0.70 29.10
CA ALA A 120 -1.30 -1.45 29.14
C ALA A 120 -2.32 -0.92 28.12
N GLU A 121 -2.43 0.39 27.95
CA GLU A 121 -3.24 1.04 26.90
C GLU A 121 -2.69 0.71 25.51
N GLN A 122 -1.37 0.74 25.35
CA GLN A 122 -0.69 0.37 24.11
C GLN A 122 -0.98 -1.08 23.72
N ALA A 123 -0.96 -2.01 24.69
CA ALA A 123 -1.29 -3.41 24.43
C ALA A 123 -2.75 -3.59 23.97
N GLN A 124 -3.69 -2.81 24.52
CA GLN A 124 -5.10 -2.85 24.12
C GLN A 124 -5.31 -2.30 22.70
N ALA A 125 -4.74 -1.13 22.41
CA ALA A 125 -4.80 -0.53 21.07
C ALA A 125 -4.09 -1.42 20.03
N GLY A 126 -2.91 -1.94 20.36
CA GLY A 126 -2.13 -2.83 19.49
C GLY A 126 -2.83 -4.15 19.16
N ALA A 127 -3.58 -4.73 20.10
CA ALA A 127 -4.40 -5.92 19.84
C ALA A 127 -5.52 -5.64 18.81
N THR A 128 -6.11 -4.44 18.86
CA THR A 128 -7.10 -4.00 17.89
C THR A 128 -6.47 -3.80 16.51
N VAL A 129 -5.31 -3.13 16.43
CA VAL A 129 -4.54 -2.97 15.19
C VAL A 129 -4.20 -4.32 14.56
N THR A 130 -3.77 -5.30 15.36
CA THR A 130 -3.46 -6.66 14.89
C THR A 130 -4.68 -7.35 14.28
N THR A 131 -5.88 -7.10 14.80
CA THR A 131 -7.13 -7.63 14.22
C THR A 131 -7.43 -6.99 12.87
N GLY A 132 -7.15 -5.69 12.74
CA GLY A 132 -7.18 -4.98 11.46
C GLY A 132 -6.23 -5.61 10.43
N ASP A 133 -4.99 -5.89 10.82
CA ASP A 133 -4.01 -6.55 9.94
C ASP A 133 -4.50 -7.92 9.45
N GLN A 134 -5.10 -8.71 10.34
CA GLN A 134 -5.70 -9.99 9.99
C GLN A 134 -6.86 -9.83 9.00
N ALA A 135 -7.70 -8.80 9.18
CA ALA A 135 -8.79 -8.50 8.26
C ALA A 135 -8.26 -8.12 6.86
N ALA A 136 -7.27 -7.22 6.78
CA ALA A 136 -6.65 -6.82 5.51
C ALA A 136 -5.98 -8.02 4.80
N GLN A 137 -5.28 -8.86 5.56
CA GLN A 137 -4.67 -10.08 5.02
C GLN A 137 -5.71 -11.07 4.50
N ALA A 138 -6.82 -11.25 5.22
CA ALA A 138 -7.91 -12.12 4.78
C ALA A 138 -8.47 -11.64 3.44
N TRP A 139 -8.81 -10.36 3.31
CA TRP A 139 -9.31 -9.81 2.04
C TRP A 139 -8.29 -9.89 0.90
N THR A 140 -7.02 -9.62 1.18
CA THR A 140 -5.94 -9.74 0.19
C THR A 140 -5.78 -11.18 -0.30
N ALA A 141 -5.88 -12.16 0.60
CA ALA A 141 -5.83 -13.56 0.21
C ALA A 141 -6.99 -13.96 -0.72
N LEU A 142 -8.16 -13.35 -0.55
CA LEU A 142 -9.31 -13.57 -1.43
C LEU A 142 -9.17 -12.85 -2.78
N THR A 143 -8.47 -11.72 -2.86
CA THR A 143 -8.21 -11.04 -4.15
C THR A 143 -7.10 -11.71 -4.95
N ASP A 144 -6.09 -12.26 -4.27
CA ASP A 144 -4.87 -12.74 -4.90
C ASP A 144 -4.95 -14.22 -5.31
N THR A 145 -5.96 -14.93 -4.84
CA THR A 145 -6.18 -16.34 -5.19
C THR A 145 -6.71 -16.47 -6.62
N SER A 146 -6.23 -17.49 -7.34
CA SER A 146 -6.80 -17.90 -8.63
C SER A 146 -7.92 -18.94 -8.48
N ALA A 147 -8.18 -19.41 -7.26
CA ALA A 147 -9.26 -20.35 -6.96
C ALA A 147 -10.60 -19.61 -6.83
N GLU A 148 -11.70 -20.36 -6.98
CA GLU A 148 -13.03 -19.82 -6.70
C GLU A 148 -13.15 -19.46 -5.21
N VAL A 149 -13.52 -18.20 -4.95
CA VAL A 149 -13.75 -17.68 -3.59
C VAL A 149 -15.11 -18.17 -3.10
N THR A 150 -15.13 -18.79 -1.92
CA THR A 150 -16.37 -19.30 -1.33
C THR A 150 -17.04 -18.25 -0.45
N GLN A 151 -18.35 -18.38 -0.26
CA GLN A 151 -19.11 -17.47 0.61
C GLN A 151 -18.62 -17.52 2.08
N ASP A 152 -18.19 -18.68 2.55
CA ASP A 152 -17.68 -18.85 3.91
C ASP A 152 -16.38 -18.05 4.12
N GLN A 153 -15.51 -18.01 3.10
CA GLN A 153 -14.29 -17.22 3.13
C GLN A 153 -14.57 -15.71 3.18
N VAL A 154 -15.53 -15.24 2.37
CA VAL A 154 -15.97 -13.84 2.40
C VAL A 154 -16.58 -13.48 3.75
N THR A 155 -17.41 -14.37 4.30
CA THR A 155 -18.04 -14.18 5.62
C THR A 155 -16.97 -14.07 6.71
N GLN A 156 -15.97 -14.94 6.71
CA GLN A 156 -14.87 -14.88 7.67
C GLN A 156 -14.06 -13.57 7.58
N ALA A 157 -13.76 -13.09 6.38
CA ALA A 157 -13.06 -11.81 6.19
C ALA A 157 -13.91 -10.61 6.66
N ALA A 158 -15.21 -10.65 6.40
CA ALA A 158 -16.16 -9.65 6.88
C ALA A 158 -16.29 -9.64 8.41
N GLU A 159 -16.31 -10.81 9.05
CA GLU A 159 -16.33 -10.96 10.50
C GLU A 159 -15.06 -10.37 11.15
N LEU A 160 -13.88 -10.59 10.57
CA LEU A 160 -12.64 -9.97 11.03
C LEU A 160 -12.70 -8.44 10.94
N THR A 161 -13.26 -7.93 9.85
CA THR A 161 -13.44 -6.48 9.65
C THR A 161 -14.41 -5.90 10.67
N ALA A 162 -15.53 -6.58 10.94
CA ALA A 162 -16.50 -6.19 11.95
C ALA A 162 -15.88 -6.23 13.36
N GLY A 163 -15.08 -7.27 13.66
CA GLY A 163 -14.34 -7.39 14.91
C GLY A 163 -13.34 -6.25 15.11
N PHE A 164 -12.64 -5.85 14.06
CA PHE A 164 -11.73 -4.70 14.08
C PHE A 164 -12.47 -3.39 14.40
N VAL A 165 -13.56 -3.09 13.68
CA VAL A 165 -14.39 -1.89 13.92
C VAL A 165 -15.00 -1.90 15.33
N ALA A 166 -15.46 -3.06 15.79
CA ALA A 166 -15.98 -3.21 17.15
C ALA A 166 -14.90 -3.00 18.21
N GLY A 167 -13.67 -3.50 17.99
CA GLY A 167 -12.53 -3.28 18.89
C GLY A 167 -12.18 -1.79 19.02
N MET A 168 -12.09 -1.08 17.90
CA MET A 168 -11.88 0.38 17.91
C MET A 168 -12.98 1.11 18.68
N THR A 169 -14.24 0.70 18.48
CA THR A 169 -15.40 1.29 19.15
C THR A 169 -15.41 1.02 20.66
N GLN A 170 -15.02 -0.18 21.08
CA GLN A 170 -14.88 -0.54 22.49
C GLN A 170 -13.80 0.29 23.21
N LEU A 171 -12.76 0.68 22.50
CA LEU A 171 -11.70 1.56 22.99
C LEU A 171 -12.06 3.05 22.91
N GLY A 172 -13.27 3.39 22.45
CA GLY A 172 -13.83 4.73 22.48
C GLY A 172 -13.82 5.50 21.16
N ALA A 173 -13.34 4.90 20.06
CA ALA A 173 -13.44 5.53 18.75
C ALA A 173 -14.88 5.50 18.23
N ASN A 174 -15.30 6.54 17.50
CA ASN A 174 -16.59 6.55 16.83
C ASN A 174 -16.43 6.15 15.36
N CYS A 175 -16.64 4.86 15.08
CA CYS A 175 -16.61 4.32 13.73
C CYS A 175 -18.01 4.04 13.15
N ALA A 176 -19.06 4.73 13.65
CA ALA A 176 -20.42 4.63 13.12
C ALA A 176 -20.53 4.84 11.59
N PRO A 177 -19.71 5.68 10.93
CA PRO A 177 -19.73 5.77 9.48
C PRO A 177 -19.31 4.49 8.74
N ILE A 178 -18.66 3.52 9.41
CA ILE A 178 -18.22 2.24 8.84
C ILE A 178 -19.01 1.06 9.46
N GLY A 179 -19.78 1.29 10.53
CA GLY A 179 -20.43 0.27 11.35
C GLY A 179 -21.83 -0.11 10.87
#